data_AF-A0A2Z6DY92-F1
#
_entry.id   AF-A0A2Z6DY92-F1
#
_cell.length_a   1.000
_cell.length_b   1.000
_cell.length_c   1.000
_cell.angle_alpha   90.00
_cell.angle_beta   90.00
_cell.angle_gamma   90.00
#
_symmetry.space_group_name_H-M   'P 1'
#
loop_
_entity.id
_entity.type
_entity.pdbx_description
1 polymer ?
#
loop_
_entity_poly.entity_id
_entity_poly.type
_entity_poly.pdbx_seq_one_letter_code
_entity_poly.pdbx_strand_id
1 'polypeptide(L)'
;MISESERERLAHLVAIVQREVAALEVSDRALFANLEWLSEFWALTAESPLTERIDAFLLRFARLQDTLGDKLLPAVLRLLAEPPRAMRDRLDFAERMGWVASSDEWLVLRELRNRMVHEYLLEPQAAVEALLAAHRFVPALIATANALIEEVSRRGWLPSHHPPI
;
A
#
# COMPACT_ATOMS: atom_id res chain seq x y z
N MET A 1 -12.20 8.04 -25.63
CA MET A 1 -11.55 9.24 -25.04
C MET A 1 -11.98 9.32 -23.58
N ILE A 2 -11.03 9.52 -22.66
CA ILE A 2 -11.32 9.71 -21.23
C ILE A 2 -12.05 11.06 -21.02
N SER A 3 -13.14 11.06 -20.25
CA SER A 3 -13.89 12.28 -19.93
C SER A 3 -13.16 13.14 -18.89
N GLU A 4 -13.44 14.44 -18.85
CA GLU A 4 -12.85 15.35 -17.86
C GLU A 4 -13.14 14.89 -16.42
N SER A 5 -14.38 14.45 -16.16
CA SER A 5 -14.75 13.91 -14.85
C SER A 5 -13.93 12.68 -14.44
N GLU A 6 -13.50 11.86 -15.39
CA GLU A 6 -12.64 10.70 -15.10
C GLU A 6 -11.20 11.12 -14.84
N ARG A 7 -10.71 12.16 -15.54
CA ARG A 7 -9.39 12.75 -15.29
C ARG A 7 -9.33 13.33 -13.88
N GLU A 8 -10.36 14.07 -13.47
CA GLU A 8 -10.46 14.63 -12.11
C GLU A 8 -10.51 13.53 -11.03
N ARG A 9 -11.30 12.47 -11.24
CA ARG A 9 -11.35 11.34 -10.31
C ARG A 9 -10.00 10.63 -10.19
N LEU A 10 -9.30 10.43 -11.32
CA LEU A 10 -7.98 9.81 -11.33
C LEU A 10 -6.94 10.70 -10.64
N ALA A 11 -6.96 12.00 -10.91
CA ALA A 11 -6.11 12.99 -10.24
C ALA A 11 -6.30 12.98 -8.72
N HIS A 12 -7.56 12.97 -8.26
CA HIS A 12 -7.85 12.87 -6.83
C HIS A 12 -7.30 11.58 -6.22
N LEU A 13 -7.42 10.46 -6.93
CA LEU A 13 -6.90 9.18 -6.48
C LEU A 13 -5.37 9.14 -6.42
N VAL A 14 -4.69 9.72 -7.40
CA VAL A 14 -3.22 9.89 -7.39
C VAL A 14 -2.79 10.73 -6.19
N ALA A 15 -3.47 11.85 -5.92
CA ALA A 15 -3.17 12.69 -4.77
C ALA A 15 -3.37 11.96 -3.43
N ILE A 16 -4.39 11.10 -3.32
CA ILE A 16 -4.59 10.23 -2.15
C ILE A 16 -3.40 9.29 -2.00
N VAL A 17 -3.02 8.58 -3.06
CA VAL A 17 -1.92 7.61 -3.04
C VAL A 17 -0.61 8.26 -2.63
N GLN A 18 -0.28 9.43 -3.18
CA GLN A 18 0.93 10.17 -2.80
C GLN A 18 0.96 10.54 -1.32
N ARG A 19 -0.18 10.97 -0.76
CA ARG A 19 -0.31 11.27 0.68
C ARG A 19 -0.19 10.02 1.54
N GLU A 20 -0.75 8.90 1.10
CA GLU A 20 -0.67 7.62 1.81
C GLU A 20 0.75 7.05 1.79
N VAL A 21 1.47 7.17 0.67
CA VAL A 21 2.92 6.86 0.58
C VAL A 21 3.70 7.67 1.61
N ALA A 22 3.59 9.00 1.59
CA ALA A 22 4.32 9.85 2.52
C ALA A 22 4.00 9.53 3.99
N ALA A 23 2.73 9.26 4.32
CA ALA A 23 2.32 8.90 5.66
C ALA A 23 2.89 7.53 6.10
N LEU A 24 2.89 6.55 5.20
CA LEU A 24 3.48 5.23 5.45
C LEU A 24 4.98 5.33 5.69
N GLU A 25 5.72 6.05 4.85
CA GLU A 25 7.16 6.24 5.01
C GLU A 25 7.53 6.85 6.38
N VAL A 26 6.73 7.80 6.86
CA VAL A 26 6.92 8.39 8.19
C VAL A 26 6.71 7.35 9.29
N SER A 27 5.64 6.56 9.21
CA SER A 27 5.34 5.52 10.21
C SER A 27 6.35 4.38 10.19
N ASP A 28 6.72 3.92 8.99
CA ASP A 28 7.71 2.86 8.80
C ASP A 28 9.05 3.28 9.42
N ARG A 29 9.54 4.48 9.09
CA ARG A 29 10.76 5.01 9.69
C ARG A 29 10.63 5.17 11.20
N ALA A 30 9.51 5.68 11.70
CA ALA A 30 9.31 5.88 13.14
C ALA A 30 9.32 4.57 13.94
N LEU A 31 8.84 3.46 13.36
CA LEU A 31 8.79 2.15 14.00
C LEU A 31 10.08 1.35 13.81
N PHE A 32 10.68 1.39 12.62
CA PHE A 32 11.80 0.50 12.25
C PHE A 32 13.18 1.16 12.25
N ALA A 33 13.29 2.49 12.49
CA ALA A 33 14.60 3.15 12.62
C ALA A 33 15.42 2.64 13.82
N ASN A 34 14.74 2.15 14.86
CA ASN A 34 15.37 1.50 16.00
C ASN A 34 14.56 0.24 16.34
N LEU A 35 15.24 -0.92 16.41
CA LEU A 35 14.62 -2.22 16.64
C LEU A 35 14.70 -2.68 18.11
N GLU A 36 15.09 -1.81 19.05
CA GLU A 36 15.13 -2.12 20.49
C GLU A 36 13.78 -2.62 21.02
N TRP A 37 12.68 -2.12 20.46
CA TRP A 37 11.32 -2.54 20.82
C TRP A 37 11.06 -4.04 20.60
N LEU A 38 11.84 -4.74 19.75
CA LEU A 38 11.71 -6.18 19.55
C LEU A 38 11.92 -6.97 20.85
N SER A 39 12.79 -6.47 21.73
CA SER A 39 13.07 -7.09 23.02
C SER A 39 11.94 -6.89 24.04
N GLU A 40 11.18 -5.80 23.90
CA GLU A 40 10.11 -5.38 24.80
C GLU A 40 8.72 -5.82 24.33
N PHE A 41 8.61 -6.31 23.09
CA PHE A 41 7.34 -6.69 22.46
C PHE A 41 6.55 -7.74 23.26
N TRP A 42 7.24 -8.62 23.97
CA TRP A 42 6.63 -9.67 24.82
C TRP A 42 5.86 -9.12 26.02
N ALA A 43 6.18 -7.91 26.45
CA ALA A 43 5.53 -7.21 27.56
C ALA A 43 4.52 -6.15 27.07
N LEU A 44 4.19 -6.16 25.77
CA LEU A 44 3.34 -5.15 25.15
C LEU A 44 1.93 -5.19 25.74
N THR A 45 1.44 -4.03 26.15
CA THR A 45 0.05 -3.81 26.59
C THR A 45 -0.66 -2.87 25.62
N ALA A 46 -2.00 -2.91 25.62
CA ALA A 46 -2.80 -2.03 24.77
C ALA A 46 -2.54 -0.52 25.01
N GLU A 47 -2.08 -0.15 26.20
CA GLU A 47 -1.83 1.25 26.60
C GLU A 47 -0.40 1.73 26.30
N SER A 48 0.45 0.89 25.70
CA SER A 48 1.83 1.24 25.40
C SER A 48 1.93 2.22 24.22
N PRO A 49 2.82 3.24 24.28
CA PRO A 49 3.15 4.08 23.13
C PRO A 49 3.67 3.29 21.92
N LEU A 50 4.23 2.09 22.13
CA LEU A 50 4.67 1.20 21.06
C LEU A 50 3.48 0.61 20.29
N THR A 51 2.40 0.26 21.00
CA THR A 51 1.14 -0.23 20.42
C THR A 51 0.56 0.79 19.45
N GLU A 52 0.49 2.07 19.85
CA GLU A 52 0.02 3.15 18.97
C GLU A 52 0.87 3.30 17.70
N ARG A 53 2.19 3.11 17.79
CA ARG A 53 3.10 3.17 16.64
C ARG A 53 2.89 2.00 15.69
N ILE A 54 2.72 0.80 16.23
CA ILE A 54 2.40 -0.42 15.47
C ILE A 54 1.07 -0.26 14.76
N ASP A 55 0.03 0.19 15.46
CA ASP A 55 -1.30 0.40 14.89
C ASP A 55 -1.27 1.45 13.78
N ALA A 56 -0.56 2.57 14.01
CA ALA A 56 -0.38 3.60 12.99
C ALA A 56 0.32 3.06 11.73
N PHE A 57 1.36 2.24 11.89
CA PHE A 57 2.05 1.58 10.78
C PHE A 57 1.13 0.62 10.03
N LEU A 58 0.50 -0.33 10.73
CA LEU A 58 -0.39 -1.34 10.14
C LEU A 58 -1.55 -0.69 9.40
N LEU A 59 -2.17 0.34 9.99
CA LEU A 59 -3.26 1.08 9.37
C LEU A 59 -2.83 1.76 8.07
N ARG A 60 -1.66 2.42 8.07
CA ARG A 60 -1.16 3.14 6.88
C ARG A 60 -0.71 2.18 5.79
N PHE A 61 -0.08 1.06 6.14
CA PHE A 61 0.31 0.00 5.22
C PHE A 61 -0.93 -0.59 4.54
N ALA A 62 -1.92 -1.00 5.34
CA ALA A 62 -3.20 -1.53 4.89
C ALA A 62 -3.89 -0.56 3.93
N ARG A 63 -3.95 0.72 4.31
CA ARG A 63 -4.61 1.76 3.55
C ARG A 63 -3.97 1.95 2.17
N LEU A 64 -2.64 2.06 2.10
CA LEU A 64 -1.94 2.20 0.83
C LEU A 64 -2.16 0.96 -0.06
N GLN A 65 -2.02 -0.24 0.50
CA GLN A 65 -2.24 -1.49 -0.22
C GLN A 65 -3.66 -1.59 -0.79
N ASP A 66 -4.67 -1.27 0.02
CA ASP A 66 -6.07 -1.31 -0.42
C ASP A 66 -6.36 -0.22 -1.46
N THR A 67 -5.87 1.01 -1.29
CA THR A 67 -6.04 2.06 -2.29
C THR A 67 -5.39 1.69 -3.63
N LEU A 68 -4.19 1.10 -3.61
CA LEU A 68 -3.50 0.67 -4.84
C LEU A 68 -4.24 -0.47 -5.53
N GLY A 69 -4.52 -1.56 -4.81
CA GLY A 69 -5.09 -2.78 -5.38
C GLY A 69 -6.58 -2.68 -5.72
N ASP A 70 -7.36 -1.99 -4.87
CA ASP A 70 -8.83 -1.92 -5.01
C ASP A 70 -9.30 -0.69 -5.79
N LYS A 71 -8.46 0.35 -5.94
CA LYS A 71 -8.87 1.61 -6.59
C LYS A 71 -7.96 2.04 -7.73
N LEU A 72 -6.67 2.27 -7.49
CA LEU A 72 -5.79 2.85 -8.51
C LEU A 72 -5.52 1.88 -9.66
N LEU A 73 -5.08 0.66 -9.37
CA LEU A 73 -4.84 -0.36 -10.38
C LEU A 73 -6.09 -0.64 -11.23
N PRO A 74 -7.29 -0.86 -10.66
CA PRO A 74 -8.51 -1.03 -11.45
C PRO A 74 -8.86 0.18 -12.32
N ALA A 75 -8.63 1.40 -11.82
CA ALA A 75 -8.86 2.62 -12.60
C ALA A 75 -7.91 2.71 -13.81
N VAL A 76 -6.63 2.40 -13.62
CA VAL A 76 -5.62 2.37 -14.69
C VAL A 76 -5.97 1.31 -15.74
N LEU A 77 -6.29 0.08 -15.32
CA LEU A 77 -6.64 -1.00 -16.23
C LEU A 77 -7.89 -0.67 -17.06
N ARG A 78 -8.91 -0.08 -16.43
CA ARG A 78 -10.14 0.35 -17.12
C ARG A 78 -9.83 1.38 -18.21
N LEU A 79 -8.91 2.31 -17.97
CA LEU A 79 -8.49 3.31 -18.95
C LEU A 79 -7.61 2.73 -20.07
N LEU A 80 -6.95 1.60 -19.83
CA LEU A 80 -6.30 0.79 -20.86
C LEU A 80 -7.28 -0.06 -21.68
N ALA A 81 -8.58 0.04 -21.41
CA ALA A 81 -9.62 -0.82 -21.97
C ALA A 81 -9.42 -2.32 -21.66
N GLU A 82 -8.75 -2.64 -20.55
CA GLU A 82 -8.68 -3.99 -20.04
C GLU A 82 -10.03 -4.40 -19.43
N PRO A 83 -10.48 -5.66 -19.63
CA PRO A 83 -11.74 -6.13 -19.06
C PRO A 83 -11.69 -6.15 -17.53
N PRO A 84 -12.84 -5.99 -16.85
CA PRO A 84 -12.93 -6.22 -15.41
C PRO A 84 -12.43 -7.63 -15.05
N ARG A 85 -11.60 -7.69 -14.02
CA ARG A 85 -10.86 -8.89 -13.59
C ARG A 85 -10.97 -9.06 -12.08
N ALA A 86 -10.83 -10.29 -11.60
CA ALA A 86 -10.66 -10.55 -10.18
C ALA A 86 -9.35 -9.92 -9.68
N MET A 87 -9.22 -9.69 -8.37
CA MET A 87 -8.02 -9.07 -7.80
C MET A 87 -6.73 -9.76 -8.26
N ARG A 88 -6.67 -11.09 -8.12
CA ARG A 88 -5.51 -11.89 -8.49
C ARG A 88 -5.12 -11.67 -9.95
N ASP A 89 -6.08 -11.77 -10.88
CA ASP A 89 -5.82 -11.55 -12.30
C ASP A 89 -5.35 -10.11 -12.63
N ARG A 90 -5.80 -9.11 -11.87
CA ARG A 90 -5.32 -7.73 -12.00
C ARG A 90 -3.87 -7.59 -11.53
N LEU A 91 -3.52 -8.24 -10.42
CA LEU A 91 -2.15 -8.27 -9.92
C LEU A 91 -1.23 -9.02 -10.88
N ASP A 92 -1.64 -10.19 -11.39
CA ASP A 92 -0.86 -10.97 -12.36
C ASP A 92 -0.62 -10.20 -13.66
N PHE A 93 -1.58 -9.36 -14.06
CA PHE A 93 -1.38 -8.42 -15.16
C PHE A 93 -0.38 -7.32 -14.78
N ALA A 94 -0.55 -6.69 -13.62
CA ALA A 94 0.34 -5.63 -13.15
C ALA A 94 1.79 -6.11 -12.99
N GLU A 95 1.99 -7.36 -12.58
CA GLU A 95 3.30 -8.00 -12.47
C GLU A 95 3.94 -8.19 -13.85
N ARG A 96 3.20 -8.68 -14.85
CA ARG A 96 3.69 -8.77 -16.23
C ARG A 96 4.03 -7.42 -16.85
N MET A 97 3.35 -6.36 -16.41
CA MET A 97 3.65 -4.98 -16.82
C MET A 97 4.81 -4.34 -16.04
N GLY A 98 5.35 -5.03 -15.03
CA GLY A 98 6.42 -4.53 -14.17
C GLY A 98 5.96 -3.47 -13.15
N TRP A 99 4.66 -3.33 -12.93
CA TRP A 99 4.12 -2.40 -11.93
C TRP A 99 4.10 -3.00 -10.52
N VAL A 100 3.87 -4.31 -10.42
CA VAL A 100 3.89 -5.05 -9.15
C VAL A 100 5.07 -6.02 -9.18
N ALA A 101 5.81 -6.15 -8.08
CA ALA A 101 6.96 -7.06 -8.02
C ALA A 101 6.55 -8.53 -7.95
N SER A 102 5.52 -8.84 -7.15
CA SER A 102 4.95 -10.18 -7.02
C SER A 102 3.49 -10.11 -6.58
N SER A 103 2.61 -10.76 -7.34
CA SER A 103 1.17 -10.86 -7.05
C SER A 103 0.90 -11.77 -5.86
N ASP A 104 1.67 -12.84 -5.71
CA ASP A 104 1.56 -13.77 -4.59
C ASP A 104 1.99 -13.11 -3.28
N GLU A 105 3.13 -12.42 -3.27
CA GLU A 105 3.61 -11.70 -2.06
C GLU A 105 2.61 -10.64 -1.61
N TRP A 106 2.00 -9.91 -2.56
CA TRP A 106 0.95 -8.93 -2.27
C TRP A 106 -0.23 -9.57 -1.53
N LEU A 107 -0.73 -10.71 -2.01
CA LEU A 107 -1.87 -11.41 -1.42
C LEU A 107 -1.52 -11.98 -0.04
N VAL A 108 -0.34 -12.60 0.10
CA VAL A 108 0.16 -13.13 1.38
C VAL A 108 0.22 -12.01 2.43
N LEU A 109 0.75 -10.84 2.07
CA LEU A 109 0.84 -9.71 3.01
C LEU A 109 -0.51 -9.08 3.31
N ARG A 110 -1.45 -9.10 2.36
CA ARG A 110 -2.82 -8.65 2.62
C ARG A 110 -3.50 -9.54 3.66
N GLU A 111 -3.35 -10.86 3.55
CA GLU A 111 -3.86 -11.82 4.52
C GLU A 111 -3.18 -11.69 5.87
N LEU A 112 -1.85 -11.55 5.88
CA LEU A 112 -1.06 -11.36 7.09
C LEU A 112 -1.50 -10.10 7.85
N ARG A 113 -1.68 -8.99 7.14
CA ARG A 113 -2.22 -7.76 7.73
C ARG A 113 -3.61 -7.97 8.32
N ASN A 114 -4.52 -8.68 7.64
CA ASN A 114 -5.88 -8.90 8.12
C ASN A 114 -5.91 -9.67 9.45
N ARG A 115 -5.02 -10.65 9.59
CA ARG A 115 -4.80 -11.38 10.85
C ARG A 115 -4.23 -10.45 11.93
N MET A 116 -3.21 -9.68 11.57
CA MET A 116 -2.51 -8.79 12.47
C MET A 116 -3.41 -7.76 13.14
N VAL A 117 -4.33 -7.12 12.41
CA VAL A 117 -5.23 -6.09 12.97
C VAL A 117 -6.04 -6.57 14.18
N HIS A 118 -6.27 -7.88 14.32
CA HIS A 118 -7.12 -8.44 15.38
C HIS A 118 -6.34 -9.20 16.46
N GLU A 119 -5.20 -9.80 16.12
CA GLU A 119 -4.61 -10.89 16.91
C GLU A 119 -3.18 -10.62 17.39
N TYR A 120 -2.56 -9.47 17.04
CA TYR A 120 -1.13 -9.28 17.28
C TYR A 120 -0.74 -9.23 18.77
N LEU A 121 -1.67 -8.84 19.66
CA LEU A 121 -1.46 -8.87 21.11
C LEU A 121 -1.58 -10.29 21.70
N LEU A 122 -2.16 -11.24 20.96
CA LEU A 122 -2.36 -12.62 21.39
C LEU A 122 -1.22 -13.55 20.96
N GLU A 123 -0.57 -13.25 19.83
CA GLU A 123 0.52 -14.06 19.27
C GLU A 123 1.78 -13.22 18.99
N PRO A 124 2.58 -12.88 20.02
CA PRO A 124 3.59 -11.85 19.84
C PRO A 124 4.75 -12.26 18.91
N GLN A 125 5.05 -13.56 18.82
CA GLN A 125 6.03 -14.13 17.89
C GLN A 125 5.62 -13.91 16.43
N ALA A 126 4.41 -14.34 16.09
CA ALA A 126 3.84 -14.19 14.76
C ALA A 126 3.68 -12.70 14.41
N ALA A 127 3.37 -11.88 15.40
CA ALA A 127 3.23 -10.44 15.24
C ALA A 127 4.52 -9.74 14.82
N VAL A 128 5.64 -10.05 15.47
CA VAL A 128 6.95 -9.50 15.12
C VAL A 128 7.35 -9.92 13.71
N GLU A 129 7.21 -11.20 13.37
CA GLU A 129 7.53 -11.70 12.03
C GLU A 129 6.70 -10.99 10.96
N ALA A 130 5.41 -10.78 11.23
CA ALA A 130 4.51 -10.07 10.34
C ALA A 130 4.86 -8.60 10.16
N LEU A 131 5.20 -7.89 11.24
CA LEU A 131 5.64 -6.49 11.18
C LEU A 131 6.91 -6.35 10.35
N LEU A 132 7.88 -7.24 10.55
CA LEU A 132 9.12 -7.25 9.78
C LEU A 132 8.87 -7.61 8.31
N ALA A 133 7.93 -8.52 8.01
CA ALA A 133 7.54 -8.85 6.64
C ALA A 133 6.88 -7.65 5.95
N ALA A 134 5.95 -6.97 6.62
CA ALA A 134 5.32 -5.75 6.11
C ALA A 134 6.36 -4.65 5.86
N HIS A 135 7.28 -4.42 6.80
CA HIS A 135 8.39 -3.48 6.65
C HIS A 135 9.23 -3.76 5.40
N ARG A 136 9.67 -5.01 5.21
CA ARG A 136 10.46 -5.41 4.03
C ARG A 136 9.70 -5.18 2.71
N PHE A 137 8.37 -5.22 2.74
CA PHE A 137 7.55 -5.00 1.56
C PHE A 137 7.20 -3.53 1.28
N VAL A 138 7.38 -2.63 2.26
CA VAL A 138 7.10 -1.19 2.06
C VAL A 138 7.77 -0.64 0.80
N PRO A 139 9.06 -0.91 0.50
CA PRO A 139 9.68 -0.46 -0.74
C PRO A 139 8.96 -0.95 -2.01
N ALA A 140 8.52 -2.21 -2.05
CA ALA A 140 7.81 -2.77 -3.19
C ALA A 140 6.42 -2.14 -3.37
N LEU A 141 5.74 -1.84 -2.26
CA LEU A 141 4.44 -1.17 -2.26
C LEU A 141 4.54 0.28 -2.78
N ILE A 142 5.57 1.01 -2.35
CA ILE A 142 5.86 2.37 -2.82
C ILE A 142 6.29 2.35 -4.30
N ALA A 143 7.11 1.39 -4.71
CA ALA A 143 7.49 1.22 -6.12
C ALA A 143 6.26 0.97 -7.01
N THR A 144 5.29 0.17 -6.52
CA THR A 144 4.02 -0.04 -7.21
C THR A 144 3.22 1.25 -7.37
N ALA A 145 3.13 2.06 -6.30
CA ALA A 145 2.48 3.36 -6.37
C ALA A 145 3.12 4.25 -7.42
N ASN A 146 4.46 4.36 -7.42
CA ASN A 146 5.20 5.17 -8.35
C ASN A 146 5.02 4.69 -9.80
N ALA A 147 5.09 3.39 -10.06
CA ALA A 147 4.92 2.83 -11.39
C ALA A 147 3.53 3.11 -11.97
N LEU A 148 2.47 3.00 -11.17
CA LEU A 148 1.11 3.31 -11.59
C LEU A 148 0.92 4.80 -11.85
N ILE A 149 1.47 5.66 -10.98
CA ILE A 149 1.41 7.12 -11.14
C ILE A 149 2.19 7.55 -12.40
N GLU A 150 3.36 6.97 -12.64
CA GLU A 150 4.16 7.23 -13.84
C GLU A 150 3.40 6.80 -15.10
N GLU A 151 2.73 5.65 -15.10
CA GLU A 151 1.90 5.21 -16.23
C GLU A 151 0.76 6.20 -16.51
N VAL A 152 0.10 6.70 -15.47
CA VAL A 152 -0.96 7.72 -15.58
C VAL A 152 -0.41 9.02 -16.21
N SER A 153 0.77 9.46 -15.77
CA SER A 153 1.45 10.65 -16.31
C SER A 153 1.86 10.47 -17.76
N ARG A 154 2.50 9.33 -18.08
CA ARG A 154 2.97 8.99 -19.43
C ARG A 154 1.85 8.98 -20.46
N ARG A 155 0.64 8.61 -20.05
CA ARG A 155 -0.56 8.60 -20.89
C ARG A 155 -1.24 9.97 -21.00
N GLY A 156 -0.81 10.95 -20.21
CA GLY A 156 -1.41 12.27 -20.14
C GLY A 156 -2.87 12.19 -19.70
N TRP A 157 -3.20 11.34 -18.73
CA TRP A 157 -4.57 11.17 -18.21
C TRP A 157 -4.92 12.13 -17.08
N LEU A 158 -3.96 12.89 -16.58
CA LEU A 158 -4.20 13.93 -15.59
C LEU A 158 -4.73 15.21 -16.26
N PRO A 159 -5.52 16.02 -15.54
CA PRO A 159 -5.91 17.35 -16.00
C PRO A 159 -4.69 18.26 -16.19
N SER A 160 -4.78 19.21 -17.10
CA SER A 160 -3.70 20.16 -17.42
C SER A 160 -3.28 21.04 -16.24
N HIS A 161 -4.14 21.18 -15.23
CA HIS A 161 -3.92 21.98 -14.03
C HIS A 161 -3.42 21.15 -12.83
N HIS A 162 -3.25 19.83 -13.00
CA HIS A 162 -2.70 18.99 -11.95
C HIS A 162 -1.22 19.35 -11.72
N PRO A 163 -0.76 19.47 -10.45
CA PRO A 163 0.65 19.74 -10.18
C PRO A 163 1.55 18.67 -10.81
N PRO A 164 2.77 19.03 -11.25
CA PRO A 164 3.73 18.05 -11.72
C PRO A 164 4.02 17.03 -10.62
N ILE A 165 4.20 15.78 -11.04
CA ILE A 165 4.52 14.62 -10.19
C ILE A 165 6.02 14.55 -9.96
#